data_AF-A0A535K7L0-F1
#
_entry.id   AF-A0A535K7L0-F1
#
_cell.length_a   1.000
_cell.length_b   1.000
_cell.length_c   1.000
_cell.angle_alpha   90.00
_cell.angle_beta   90.00
_cell.angle_gamma   90.00
#
_symmetry.space_group_name_H-M   'P 1'
#
loop_
_entity.id
_entity.type
_entity.pdbx_description
1 polymer ?
#
loop_
_entity_poly.entity_id
_entity_poly.type
_entity_poly.pdbx_seq_one_letter_code
_entity_poly.pdbx_strand_id
1 'polypeptide(L)'
;MRGRIISLHVRTEKHGTPIAVAEAVGRVDGGIEGDVHAHRTSRAVLVMDRATLDALRLQPGDLREEITIEGLPDVTNLPEDTELRIGGVTLRVNGPCEPCTHIGELLGVPDPEEFRQSLLGRRGALCTVAAASAPIHVGDPVEVLVRAFSSAPNRDRPGAVPQP
;
A
#
# COMPACT_ATOMS: atom_id res chain seq x y z
N MET A 1 -11.17 7.52 -9.82
CA MET A 1 -10.82 8.51 -8.77
C MET A 1 -9.31 8.57 -8.69
N ARG A 2 -8.72 9.77 -8.53
CA ARG A 2 -7.26 9.94 -8.41
C ARG A 2 -6.96 10.47 -7.02
N GLY A 3 -6.25 9.67 -6.23
CA GLY A 3 -5.69 10.10 -4.97
C GLY A 3 -4.35 10.80 -5.16
N ARG A 4 -3.70 11.16 -4.05
CA ARG A 4 -2.32 11.66 -4.04
C ARG A 4 -1.59 11.28 -2.76
N ILE A 5 -0.26 11.27 -2.82
CA ILE A 5 0.61 11.13 -1.65
C ILE A 5 0.56 12.42 -0.84
N ILE A 6 0.38 12.30 0.47
CA ILE A 6 0.45 13.43 1.41
C ILE A 6 1.64 13.38 2.34
N SER A 7 2.20 12.19 2.58
CA SER A 7 3.43 12.03 3.34
C SER A 7 4.15 10.74 2.95
N LEU A 8 5.46 10.77 3.10
CA LEU A 8 6.37 9.65 2.92
C LEU A 8 7.22 9.52 4.18
N HIS A 9 7.42 8.29 4.64
CA HIS A 9 8.28 8.04 5.79
C HIS A 9 9.20 6.85 5.55
N VAL A 10 10.40 6.95 6.12
CA VAL A 10 11.40 5.88 6.13
C VAL A 10 11.83 5.63 7.56
N ARG A 11 11.98 4.36 7.91
CA ARG A 11 12.42 3.93 9.22
C ARG A 11 13.63 3.01 9.06
N THR A 12 14.78 3.39 9.60
CA THR A 12 16.04 2.66 9.45
C THR A 12 16.18 1.46 10.39
N GLU A 13 15.40 1.41 11.48
CA GLU A 13 15.51 0.40 12.54
C GLU A 13 14.16 -0.24 12.87
N LYS A 14 14.17 -1.50 13.32
CA LYS A 14 12.93 -2.16 13.75
C LYS A 14 12.35 -1.40 14.94
N HIS A 15 11.05 -1.11 14.88
CA HIS A 15 10.31 -0.35 15.90
C HIS A 15 10.76 1.11 16.09
N GLY A 16 11.71 1.59 15.29
CA GLY A 16 12.12 3.00 15.29
C GLY A 16 11.00 3.94 14.88
N THR A 17 11.14 5.22 15.23
CA THR A 17 10.25 6.29 14.76
C THR A 17 10.53 6.57 13.28
N PRO A 18 9.51 6.49 12.40
CA PRO A 18 9.67 6.86 11.00
C PRO A 18 10.05 8.33 10.87
N ILE A 19 10.91 8.63 9.90
CA ILE A 19 11.35 9.99 9.58
C ILE A 19 10.64 10.40 8.29
N ALA A 20 10.02 11.58 8.30
CA ALA A 20 9.39 12.14 7.12
C ALA A 20 10.45 12.50 6.06
N VAL A 21 10.18 12.13 4.81
CA VAL A 21 11.05 12.41 3.66
C VAL A 21 10.24 13.10 2.56
N ALA A 22 10.90 13.93 1.75
CA ALA A 22 10.25 14.60 0.61
C ALA A 22 10.07 13.66 -0.59
N GLU A 23 10.94 12.67 -0.71
CA GLU A 23 11.00 11.69 -1.79
C GLU A 23 11.38 10.30 -1.28
N ALA A 24 11.04 9.27 -2.04
CA ALA A 24 11.38 7.89 -1.76
C ALA A 24 11.65 7.10 -3.04
N VAL A 25 12.59 6.15 -3.00
CA VAL A 25 12.93 5.27 -4.13
C VAL A 25 12.35 3.88 -3.89
N GLY A 26 11.62 3.34 -4.87
CA GLY A 26 11.08 1.99 -4.81
C GLY A 26 12.11 0.94 -5.24
N ARG A 27 12.31 -0.09 -4.43
CA ARG A 27 13.13 -1.27 -4.74
C ARG A 27 12.24 -2.40 -5.26
N VAL A 28 12.33 -2.73 -6.55
CA VAL A 28 11.57 -3.83 -7.19
C VAL A 28 11.76 -5.14 -6.43
N ASP A 29 10.66 -5.90 -6.30
CA ASP A 29 10.54 -7.11 -5.49
C ASP A 29 10.83 -6.89 -3.99
N GLY A 30 10.66 -5.63 -3.55
CA GLY A 30 10.98 -5.13 -2.22
C GLY A 30 10.03 -4.03 -1.76
N GLY A 31 10.58 -3.10 -0.96
CA GLY A 31 9.87 -1.93 -0.43
C GLY A 31 10.53 -0.61 -0.81
N ILE A 32 10.57 0.34 0.11
CA ILE A 32 11.23 1.64 -0.07
C ILE A 32 12.70 1.54 0.33
N GLU A 33 13.62 2.00 -0.52
CA GLU A 33 15.06 2.04 -0.21
C GLU A 33 15.35 2.84 1.06
N GLY A 34 16.27 2.33 1.88
CA GLY A 34 16.59 2.92 3.20
C GLY A 34 15.65 2.50 4.33
N ASP A 35 14.47 1.93 4.03
CA ASP A 35 13.59 1.38 5.07
C ASP A 35 14.09 0.02 5.57
N VAL A 36 13.92 -0.24 6.86
CA VAL A 36 14.23 -1.51 7.51
C VAL A 36 13.51 -2.71 6.87
N HIS A 37 12.38 -2.47 6.20
CA HIS A 37 11.61 -3.49 5.49
C HIS A 37 11.84 -3.54 3.97
N ALA A 38 12.75 -2.72 3.42
CA ALA A 38 13.03 -2.64 1.97
C ALA A 38 13.36 -3.98 1.30
N HIS A 39 13.94 -4.90 2.05
CA HIS A 39 14.41 -6.20 1.58
C HIS A 39 13.31 -7.27 1.52
N ARG A 40 12.14 -7.01 2.13
CA ARG A 40 11.06 -8.00 2.21
C ARG A 40 10.39 -8.19 0.86
N THR A 41 10.11 -9.44 0.51
CA THR A 41 9.40 -9.81 -0.73
C THR A 41 7.87 -9.85 -0.56
N SER A 42 7.37 -9.50 0.63
CA SER A 42 5.96 -9.31 0.96
C SER A 42 5.84 -8.37 2.15
N ARG A 43 4.77 -7.57 2.23
CA ARG A 43 4.49 -6.66 3.34
C ARG A 43 5.67 -5.70 3.59
N ALA A 44 6.20 -5.13 2.51
CA ALA A 44 7.40 -4.30 2.50
C ALA A 44 7.08 -2.79 2.56
N VAL A 45 5.89 -2.41 2.13
CA VAL A 45 5.36 -1.03 2.15
C VAL A 45 3.96 -1.06 2.75
N LEU A 46 3.69 -0.26 3.76
CA LEU A 46 2.36 0.00 4.27
C LEU A 46 1.84 1.32 3.68
N VAL A 47 0.68 1.26 3.04
CA VAL A 47 -0.04 2.41 2.48
C VAL A 47 -1.25 2.71 3.34
N MET A 48 -1.37 3.95 3.84
CA MET A 48 -2.49 4.40 4.65
C MET A 48 -3.29 5.54 4.03
N ASP A 49 -4.62 5.46 4.13
CA ASP A 49 -5.52 6.57 3.85
C ASP A 49 -5.52 7.56 5.03
N ARG A 50 -5.34 8.85 4.71
CA ARG A 50 -5.43 9.98 5.63
C ARG A 50 -6.70 9.95 6.46
N ALA A 51 -7.83 9.56 5.88
CA ALA A 51 -9.10 9.53 6.60
C ALA A 51 -9.06 8.58 7.82
N THR A 52 -8.22 7.53 7.77
CA THR A 52 -7.98 6.68 8.94
C THR A 52 -7.34 7.46 10.07
N LEU A 53 -6.24 8.15 9.75
CA LEU A 53 -5.42 8.91 10.70
C LEU A 53 -6.24 10.05 11.31
N ASP A 54 -6.96 10.81 10.48
CA ASP A 54 -7.77 11.94 10.92
C ASP A 54 -8.84 11.51 11.93
N ALA A 55 -9.55 10.39 11.70
CA ALA A 55 -10.57 9.93 12.64
C ALA A 55 -10.01 9.44 13.98
N LEU A 56 -8.73 9.06 14.01
CA LEU A 56 -8.02 8.65 15.24
C LEU A 56 -7.15 9.78 15.81
N ARG A 57 -7.18 10.97 15.21
CA ARG A 57 -6.36 12.14 15.58
C ARG A 57 -4.85 11.84 15.56
N LEU A 58 -4.42 11.04 14.60
CA LEU A 58 -3.03 10.65 14.38
C LEU A 58 -2.41 11.50 13.28
N GLN A 59 -1.09 11.66 13.34
CA GLN A 59 -0.30 12.26 12.28
C GLN A 59 0.16 11.20 11.27
N PRO A 60 0.43 11.58 10.01
CA PRO A 60 1.14 10.72 9.07
C PRO A 60 2.41 10.15 9.69
N GLY A 61 2.62 8.84 9.52
CA GLY A 61 3.77 8.11 10.07
C GLY A 61 3.55 7.54 11.47
N ASP A 62 2.54 7.99 12.23
CA ASP A 62 2.26 7.47 13.58
C ASP A 62 1.90 5.98 13.56
N LEU A 63 1.30 5.52 12.46
CA LEU A 63 0.99 4.11 12.23
C LEU A 63 2.12 3.35 11.55
N ARG A 64 3.31 3.97 11.46
CA ARG A 64 4.55 3.35 10.99
C ARG A 64 4.44 2.93 9.54
N GLU A 65 3.52 3.56 8.81
CA GLU A 65 3.37 3.45 7.37
C GLU A 65 4.48 4.20 6.64
N GLU A 66 4.86 3.68 5.48
CA GLU A 66 5.83 4.33 4.61
C GLU A 66 5.15 5.35 3.69
N ILE A 67 3.87 5.17 3.35
CA ILE A 67 3.13 6.07 2.45
C ILE A 67 1.76 6.40 3.04
N THR A 68 1.48 7.70 3.17
CA THR A 68 0.14 8.20 3.49
C THR A 68 -0.47 8.85 2.24
N ILE A 69 -1.70 8.50 1.90
CA ILE A 69 -2.43 8.98 0.72
C ILE A 69 -3.75 9.64 1.11
N GLU A 70 -4.33 10.41 0.21
CA GLU A 70 -5.73 10.84 0.31
C GLU A 70 -6.42 10.77 -1.05
N GLY A 71 -7.76 10.78 -1.08
CA GLY A 71 -8.55 10.74 -2.32
C GLY A 71 -8.67 9.35 -2.96
N LEU A 72 -8.20 8.30 -2.27
CA LEU A 72 -8.47 6.90 -2.58
C LEU A 72 -9.03 6.23 -1.31
N PRO A 73 -10.34 6.42 -1.01
CA PRO A 73 -10.93 5.79 0.16
C PRO A 73 -10.88 4.27 0.02
N ASP A 74 -10.83 3.59 1.16
CA ASP A 74 -10.88 2.12 1.25
C ASP A 74 -9.66 1.38 0.68
N VAL A 75 -8.49 2.02 0.68
CA VAL A 75 -7.22 1.37 0.30
C VAL A 75 -6.97 0.06 1.08
N THR A 76 -7.45 -0.03 2.33
CA THR A 76 -7.31 -1.21 3.20
C THR A 76 -7.92 -2.47 2.59
N ASN A 77 -9.06 -2.36 1.91
CA ASN A 77 -9.84 -3.49 1.42
C ASN A 77 -9.63 -3.77 -0.07
N LEU A 78 -8.58 -3.20 -0.67
CA LEU A 78 -8.18 -3.56 -2.03
C LEU A 78 -7.85 -5.06 -2.10
N PRO A 79 -8.32 -5.78 -3.13
CA PRO A 79 -7.99 -7.18 -3.32
C PRO A 79 -6.48 -7.40 -3.43
N GLU A 80 -6.01 -8.57 -2.98
CA GLU A 80 -4.63 -9.02 -3.25
C GLU A 80 -4.34 -9.00 -4.76
N ASP A 81 -3.07 -8.78 -5.10
CA ASP A 81 -2.56 -8.59 -6.47
C ASP A 81 -3.11 -7.36 -7.23
N THR A 82 -3.93 -6.51 -6.59
CA THR A 82 -4.27 -5.19 -7.13
C THR A 82 -3.01 -4.35 -7.29
N GLU A 83 -2.86 -3.70 -8.44
CA GLU A 83 -1.76 -2.77 -8.70
C GLU A 83 -2.19 -1.33 -8.43
N LEU A 84 -1.42 -0.65 -7.59
CA LEU A 84 -1.53 0.78 -7.28
C LEU A 84 -0.39 1.52 -7.96
N ARG A 85 -0.71 2.41 -8.89
CA ARG A 85 0.28 3.35 -9.42
C ARG A 85 0.36 4.55 -8.50
N ILE A 86 1.55 4.79 -7.96
CA ILE A 86 1.88 5.86 -7.02
C ILE A 86 3.09 6.60 -7.59
N GLY A 87 2.88 7.78 -8.17
CA GLY A 87 3.94 8.50 -8.88
C GLY A 87 4.64 7.63 -9.94
N GLY A 88 5.97 7.54 -9.83
CA GLY A 88 6.84 6.70 -10.68
C GLY A 88 6.94 5.23 -10.27
N VAL A 89 6.18 4.78 -9.27
CA VAL A 89 6.22 3.42 -8.72
C VAL A 89 4.87 2.71 -8.91
N THR A 90 4.90 1.40 -9.14
CA THR A 90 3.72 0.54 -9.07
C THR A 90 3.89 -0.40 -7.89
N LEU A 91 2.95 -0.34 -6.97
CA LEU A 91 2.85 -1.23 -5.82
C LEU A 91 1.85 -2.34 -6.12
N ARG A 92 2.15 -3.56 -5.68
CA ARG A 92 1.22 -4.68 -5.69
C ARG A 92 0.73 -4.94 -4.27
N VAL A 93 -0.59 -4.95 -4.09
CA VAL A 93 -1.25 -5.22 -2.81
C VAL A 93 -1.01 -6.68 -2.43
N ASN A 94 -0.54 -6.90 -1.21
CA ASN A 94 -0.37 -8.22 -0.58
C ASN A 94 -1.50 -8.54 0.41
N GLY A 95 -2.41 -7.60 0.66
CA GLY A 95 -3.54 -7.75 1.57
C GLY A 95 -3.61 -6.66 2.65
N PRO A 96 -4.63 -6.71 3.53
CA PRO A 96 -4.79 -5.76 4.61
C PRO A 96 -3.69 -5.90 5.68
N CYS A 97 -3.38 -4.79 6.35
CA CYS A 97 -2.56 -4.80 7.55
C CYS A 97 -3.43 -5.14 8.77
N GLU A 98 -3.34 -6.35 9.29
CA GLU A 98 -4.04 -6.71 10.53
C GLU A 98 -3.51 -5.89 11.72
N PRO A 99 -4.39 -5.19 12.48
CA PRO A 99 -3.96 -4.41 13.64
C PRO A 99 -3.57 -5.30 14.82
N CYS A 100 -2.51 -4.91 15.53
CA CYS A 100 -2.03 -5.55 16.76
C CYS A 100 -1.92 -4.53 17.90
N THR A 101 -1.80 -4.98 19.15
CA THR A 101 -1.63 -4.07 20.30
C THR A 101 -0.29 -3.33 20.27
N HIS A 102 0.74 -3.94 19.65
CA HIS A 102 2.11 -3.40 19.56
C HIS A 102 2.16 -1.97 19.01
N ILE A 103 1.28 -1.60 18.07
CA ILE A 103 1.28 -0.21 17.59
C ILE A 103 0.75 0.77 18.64
N GLY A 104 -0.26 0.38 19.42
CA GLY A 104 -0.75 1.18 20.54
C GLY A 104 0.32 1.35 21.61
N GLU A 105 1.05 0.26 21.91
CA GLU A 105 2.19 0.28 22.83
C GLU A 105 3.29 1.24 22.36
N LEU A 106 3.65 1.21 21.08
CA LEU A 106 4.63 2.12 20.47
C LEU A 106 4.20 3.60 20.48
N LEU A 107 2.88 3.85 20.45
CA LEU A 107 2.31 5.19 20.55
C LEU A 107 2.08 5.63 22.00
N GLY A 108 2.26 4.73 22.98
CA GLY A 108 1.99 5.01 24.38
C GLY A 108 0.52 5.32 24.66
N VAL A 109 -0.42 4.74 23.89
CA VAL A 109 -1.85 4.94 24.13
C VAL A 109 -2.27 4.26 25.45
N PRO A 110 -3.24 4.80 26.19
CA PRO A 110 -3.64 4.24 27.48
C PRO A 110 -4.19 2.82 27.42
N ASP A 111 -4.94 2.50 26.36
CA ASP A 111 -5.53 1.18 26.14
C ASP A 111 -5.17 0.66 24.73
N PRO A 112 -4.10 -0.16 24.62
CA PRO A 112 -3.67 -0.72 23.33
C PRO A 112 -4.69 -1.66 22.67
N GLU A 113 -5.57 -2.31 23.46
CA GLU A 113 -6.58 -3.20 22.91
C GLU A 113 -7.75 -2.40 22.32
N GLU A 114 -8.24 -1.38 23.03
CA GLU A 114 -9.22 -0.44 22.46
C GLU A 114 -8.68 0.21 21.18
N PHE A 115 -7.42 0.63 21.20
CA PHE A 115 -6.78 1.19 20.01
C PHE A 115 -6.69 0.19 18.85
N ARG A 116 -6.34 -1.08 19.14
CA ARG A 116 -6.34 -2.16 18.14
C ARG A 116 -7.73 -2.34 17.51
N GLN A 117 -8.79 -2.35 18.32
CA GLN A 117 -10.17 -2.45 17.84
C GLN A 117 -10.55 -1.28 16.93
N SER A 118 -10.12 -0.06 17.27
CA SER A 118 -10.38 1.16 16.49
C SER A 118 -9.76 1.16 15.08
N LEU A 119 -8.80 0.26 14.84
CA LEU A 119 -8.07 0.09 13.58
C LEU A 119 -8.60 -1.08 12.71
N LEU A 120 -9.52 -1.90 13.22
CA LEU A 120 -10.07 -3.04 12.47
C LEU A 120 -10.69 -2.60 11.13
N GLY A 121 -10.31 -3.27 10.05
CA GLY A 121 -10.80 -3.00 8.70
C GLY A 121 -10.32 -1.68 8.08
N ARG A 122 -9.44 -0.93 8.75
CA ARG A 122 -8.99 0.40 8.31
C ARG A 122 -7.52 0.69 8.55
N ARG A 123 -6.70 -0.35 8.70
CA ARG A 123 -5.27 -0.26 9.01
C ARG A 123 -4.35 -0.24 7.77
N GLY A 124 -4.92 -0.02 6.58
CA GLY A 124 -4.17 0.17 5.36
C GLY A 124 -3.80 -1.13 4.66
N ALA A 125 -3.21 -0.98 3.48
CA ALA A 125 -2.79 -2.10 2.65
C ALA A 125 -1.28 -2.29 2.72
N LEU A 126 -0.88 -3.55 2.84
CA LEU A 126 0.51 -3.94 2.73
C LEU A 126 0.82 -4.30 1.29
N CYS A 127 1.96 -3.84 0.81
CA CYS A 127 2.34 -3.90 -0.58
C CYS A 127 3.81 -4.27 -0.78
N THR A 128 4.15 -4.60 -2.02
CA THR A 128 5.51 -4.68 -2.55
C THR A 128 5.65 -3.86 -3.81
N VAL A 129 6.86 -3.41 -4.12
CA VAL A 129 7.15 -2.69 -5.37
C VAL A 129 7.20 -3.69 -6.52
N ALA A 130 6.25 -3.58 -7.44
CA ALA A 130 6.19 -4.38 -8.67
C ALA A 130 6.97 -3.74 -9.83
N ALA A 131 7.01 -2.41 -9.89
CA ALA A 131 7.80 -1.67 -10.87
C ALA A 131 8.21 -0.29 -10.33
N ALA A 132 9.36 0.22 -10.75
CA ALA A 132 9.83 1.56 -10.44
C ALA A 132 10.52 2.17 -11.67
N SER A 133 10.03 3.32 -12.12
CA SER A 133 10.63 4.08 -13.23
C SER A 133 11.21 5.43 -12.79
N ALA A 134 10.76 5.94 -11.65
CA ALA A 134 11.29 7.15 -11.01
C ALA A 134 10.99 7.13 -9.49
N PRO A 135 11.70 7.94 -8.69
CA PRO A 135 11.34 8.18 -7.30
C PRO A 135 9.91 8.75 -7.17
N ILE A 136 9.28 8.52 -6.02
CA ILE A 136 7.99 9.13 -5.66
C ILE A 136 8.21 10.34 -4.76
N HIS A 137 7.34 11.34 -4.88
CA HIS A 137 7.39 12.58 -4.12
C HIS A 137 6.06 12.86 -3.43
N VAL A 138 6.10 13.61 -2.33
CA VAL A 138 4.87 14.15 -1.74
C VAL A 138 4.11 14.99 -2.78
N GLY A 139 2.81 14.72 -2.92
CA GLY A 139 1.94 15.32 -3.94
C GLY A 139 1.74 14.46 -5.19
N ASP A 140 2.52 13.40 -5.39
CA ASP A 140 2.39 12.52 -6.55
C ASP A 140 1.01 11.85 -6.63
N PRO A 141 0.48 11.60 -7.84
CA PRO A 141 -0.83 11.00 -8.02
C PRO A 141 -0.84 9.52 -7.63
N VAL A 142 -1.99 9.07 -7.13
CA VAL A 142 -2.27 7.68 -6.76
C VAL A 142 -3.50 7.19 -7.51
N GLU A 143 -3.42 6.03 -8.14
CA GLU A 143 -4.57 5.40 -8.80
C GLU A 143 -4.48 3.88 -8.79
N VAL A 144 -5.65 3.23 -8.72
CA VAL A 144 -5.78 1.79 -8.92
C VAL A 144 -5.71 1.48 -10.41
N LEU A 145 -4.80 0.60 -10.81
CA LEU A 145 -4.71 0.11 -12.17
C LEU A 145 -5.76 -0.99 -12.38
N VAL A 146 -6.74 -0.72 -13.23
CA VAL A 146 -7.68 -1.76 -13.67
C VAL A 146 -6.97 -2.57 -14.74
N ARG A 147 -6.64 -3.83 -14.46
CA ARG A 147 -6.19 -4.75 -15.51
C ARG A 147 -7.34 -4.92 -16.50
N ALA A 148 -7.13 -4.48 -17.73
CA ALA A 148 -7.99 -4.90 -18.83
C ALA A 148 -7.82 -6.41 -18.97
N PHE A 149 -8.89 -7.18 -18.76
CA PHE A 149 -8.89 -8.59 -19.13
C PHE A 149 -8.70 -8.65 -20.64
N SER A 150 -7.50 -9.01 -21.10
CA SER A 150 -7.32 -9.42 -22.49
C SER A 150 -8.07 -10.73 -22.66
N SER A 151 -9.27 -10.68 -23.22
CA SER A 151 -9.94 -11.88 -23.73
C SER A 151 -9.07 -12.43 -24.85
N ALA A 152 -8.21 -13.41 -24.53
CA ALA A 152 -7.59 -14.21 -25.58
C ALA A 152 -8.72 -14.87 -26.37
N PRO A 153 -8.73 -14.79 -27.72
CA PRO A 153 -9.73 -15.51 -28.50
C PRO A 153 -9.56 -17.00 -28.26
N ASN A 154 -10.66 -17.64 -27.85
CA ASN A 154 -10.77 -19.09 -27.70
C ASN A 154 -10.50 -19.76 -29.06
N ARG A 155 -9.23 -20.06 -29.35
CA ARG A 155 -8.84 -20.95 -30.45
C ARG A 155 -8.95 -22.37 -29.94
N ASP A 156 -10.18 -22.91 -29.94
CA ASP A 156 -10.40 -24.35 -30.08
C ASP A 156 -11.88 -24.67 -30.30
N ARG A 157 -12.23 -24.86 -31.57
CA ARG A 157 -13.21 -25.86 -32.03
C ARG A 157 -12.87 -26.25 -33.47
N PRO A 158 -12.24 -27.41 -33.71
CA PRO A 158 -12.32 -28.07 -35.01
C PRO A 158 -13.60 -28.91 -35.02
N GLY A 159 -14.55 -28.59 -35.91
CA GLY A 159 -15.77 -29.38 -36.00
C GLY A 159 -16.85 -28.78 -36.89
N ALA A 160 -16.60 -28.73 -38.20
CA ALA A 160 -17.68 -28.73 -39.17
C ALA A 160 -17.20 -29.49 -40.42
N VAL A 161 -17.62 -30.74 -40.51
CA VAL A 161 -17.58 -31.53 -41.75
C VAL A 161 -18.59 -30.90 -42.70
N PRO A 162 -18.22 -30.52 -43.93
CA PRO A 162 -19.20 -30.18 -44.94
C PRO A 162 -19.66 -31.45 -45.68
N GLN A 163 -20.98 -31.62 -45.75
CA GLN A 163 -21.72 -32.46 -46.69
C GLN A 163 -22.83 -31.56 -47.27
N PRO A 164 -23.34 -31.81 -48.49
CA PRO A 164 -23.18 -32.99 -49.33
C PRO A 164 -22.24 -32.82 -50.54
#